data_AF-A0A813EG80-F1
#
_entry.id   AF-A0A813EG80-F1
#
_cell.length_a   1.000
_cell.length_b   1.000
_cell.length_c   1.000
_cell.angle_alpha   90.00
_cell.angle_beta   90.00
_cell.angle_gamma   90.00
#
_symmetry.space_group_name_H-M   'P 1'
#
loop_
_entity.id
_entity.type
_entity.pdbx_description
1 polymer ?
#
loop_
_entity_poly.entity_id
_entity_poly.type
_entity_poly.pdbx_seq_one_letter_code
_entity_poly.pdbx_strand_id
1 'polypeptide(L)'
;DQVFYFSRVVGMTISRFESTFPVLPHVCELSAILGPGHYEEPTWVHSAQEFVDILQCKFPALALLSMQATVESSSNPPLLDIIRTLRDRGVRVMVTGVKTTSGRVKKKNILESLRAAGIELGDGC
;
A
#
# COMPACT_ATOMS: atom_id res chain seq x y z
N ASP A 1 -6.66 -2.75 -26.01
CA ASP A 1 -7.67 -3.26 -25.07
C ASP A 1 -7.21 -3.09 -23.64
N GLN A 2 -7.99 -2.40 -22.79
CA GLN A 2 -7.71 -2.27 -21.36
C GLN A 2 -8.49 -3.36 -20.62
N VAL A 3 -7.78 -4.26 -19.92
CA VAL A 3 -8.41 -5.29 -19.08
C VAL A 3 -8.50 -4.75 -17.65
N PHE A 4 -9.69 -4.36 -17.24
CA PHE A 4 -9.95 -3.94 -15.87
C PHE A 4 -10.22 -5.16 -14.99
N TYR A 5 -9.23 -5.55 -14.18
CA TYR A 5 -9.38 -6.62 -13.20
C TYR A 5 -9.97 -6.07 -11.90
N PHE A 6 -11.26 -6.29 -11.67
CA PHE A 6 -11.92 -5.97 -10.41
C PHE A 6 -11.99 -7.21 -9.53
N SER A 7 -11.02 -7.35 -8.62
CA SER A 7 -11.11 -8.36 -7.55
C SER A 7 -11.80 -7.74 -6.33
N ARG A 8 -12.99 -8.23 -6.00
CA ARG A 8 -13.72 -7.89 -4.76
C ARG A 8 -13.25 -8.77 -3.59
N VAL A 9 -11.95 -9.04 -3.48
CA VAL A 9 -11.43 -9.69 -2.27
C VAL A 9 -11.50 -8.69 -1.13
N VAL A 10 -12.37 -8.96 -0.17
CA VAL A 10 -12.55 -8.16 1.05
C VAL A 10 -11.43 -8.51 2.01
N GLY A 11 -10.33 -7.74 1.98
CA GLY A 11 -9.22 -7.83 2.94
C GLY A 11 -8.45 -9.16 2.87
N MET A 12 -7.21 -9.12 2.39
CA MET A 12 -6.31 -10.28 2.40
C MET A 12 -5.09 -9.97 3.27
N THR A 13 -4.65 -10.92 4.09
CA THR A 13 -3.36 -10.83 4.80
C THR A 13 -2.20 -10.89 3.81
N ILE A 14 -1.03 -10.36 4.18
CA ILE A 14 0.14 -10.33 3.29
C ILE A 14 0.56 -11.76 2.92
N SER A 15 0.58 -12.69 3.87
CA SER A 15 0.96 -14.09 3.59
C SER A 15 -0.02 -14.80 2.65
N ARG A 16 -1.34 -14.55 2.79
CA ARG A 16 -2.33 -15.05 1.82
C ARG A 16 -2.18 -14.39 0.46
N PHE A 17 -1.87 -13.10 0.41
CA PHE A 17 -1.62 -12.40 -0.84
C PHE A 17 -0.42 -12.98 -1.58
N GLU A 18 0.68 -13.21 -0.86
CA GLU A 18 1.87 -13.85 -1.38
C GLU A 18 1.58 -15.27 -1.91
N SER A 19 0.90 -16.09 -1.12
CA SER A 19 0.72 -17.51 -1.44
C SER A 19 -0.39 -17.80 -2.45
N THR A 20 -1.47 -17.01 -2.47
CA THR A 20 -2.70 -17.36 -3.21
C THR A 20 -3.08 -16.38 -4.32
N PHE A 21 -2.62 -15.14 -4.29
CA PHE A 21 -3.00 -14.16 -5.30
C PHE A 21 -2.31 -14.50 -6.64
N PRO A 22 -3.03 -14.49 -7.78
CA PRO A 22 -2.43 -14.80 -9.07
C PRO A 22 -1.43 -13.73 -9.49
N VAL A 23 -0.45 -14.11 -10.32
CA VAL A 23 0.40 -13.14 -11.01
C VAL A 23 -0.39 -12.50 -12.14
N LEU A 24 -0.42 -11.18 -12.18
CA LEU A 24 -1.13 -10.37 -13.18
C LEU A 24 -0.11 -9.51 -13.95
N PRO A 25 0.57 -10.07 -14.97
CA PRO A 25 1.76 -9.46 -15.59
C PRO A 25 1.49 -8.21 -16.43
N HIS A 26 0.23 -7.91 -16.75
CA HIS A 26 -0.14 -6.79 -17.62
C HIS A 26 -0.81 -5.63 -16.87
N VAL A 27 -0.95 -5.74 -15.55
CA VAL A 27 -1.54 -4.69 -14.72
C VAL A 27 -0.48 -3.63 -14.47
N CYS A 28 -0.65 -2.47 -15.08
CA CYS A 28 0.25 -1.32 -14.93
C CYS A 28 -0.22 -0.34 -13.85
N GLU A 29 -1.48 -0.39 -13.46
CA GLU A 29 -2.09 0.50 -12.48
C GLU A 29 -2.85 -0.31 -11.44
N LEU A 30 -2.56 -0.06 -10.17
CA LEU A 30 -3.20 -0.75 -9.05
C LEU A 30 -3.76 0.27 -8.07
N SER A 31 -4.99 0.03 -7.60
CA SER A 31 -5.56 0.71 -6.44
C SER A 31 -5.62 -0.26 -5.26
N ALA A 32 -4.99 0.11 -4.14
CA ALA A 32 -4.90 -0.75 -2.96
C ALA A 32 -5.24 0.00 -1.66
N ILE A 33 -5.71 -0.74 -0.67
CA ILE A 33 -5.89 -0.23 0.70
C ILE A 33 -4.99 -1.07 1.60
N LEU A 34 -3.99 -0.43 2.22
CA LEU A 34 -3.15 -1.05 3.24
C LEU A 34 -3.73 -0.79 4.62
N GLY A 35 -3.71 -1.79 5.48
CA GLY A 35 -4.28 -1.71 6.82
C GLY A 35 -3.40 -2.37 7.89
N PRO A 36 -3.88 -2.38 9.14
CA PRO A 36 -3.19 -2.96 10.30
C PRO A 36 -3.19 -4.51 10.33
N GLY A 37 -3.29 -5.17 9.17
CA GLY A 37 -3.45 -6.63 9.11
C GLY A 37 -4.82 -7.11 9.60
N HIS A 38 -4.97 -8.43 9.63
CA HIS A 38 -6.17 -9.12 10.09
C HIS A 38 -5.89 -9.74 11.47
N TYR A 39 -6.88 -9.90 12.34
CA TYR A 39 -6.69 -10.46 13.69
C TYR A 39 -6.06 -11.88 13.73
N GLU A 40 -6.00 -12.55 12.57
CA GLU A 40 -5.43 -13.90 12.39
C GLU A 40 -3.91 -13.89 12.15
N GLU A 41 -3.31 -12.73 11.83
CA GLU A 41 -1.87 -12.61 11.54
C GLU A 41 -1.27 -11.38 12.20
N PRO A 42 0.03 -11.40 12.56
CA PRO A 42 0.68 -10.21 13.10
C PRO A 42 0.65 -9.10 12.06
N THR A 43 0.35 -7.89 12.51
CA THR A 43 -0.04 -6.75 11.67
C THR A 43 0.92 -6.45 10.51
N TRP A 44 2.23 -6.59 10.69
CA TRP A 44 3.24 -6.39 9.64
C TRP A 44 4.49 -7.22 9.97
N VAL A 45 4.52 -8.49 9.56
CA VAL A 45 5.72 -9.34 9.72
C VAL A 45 6.78 -9.11 8.65
N HIS A 46 6.40 -8.46 7.54
CA HIS A 46 7.29 -8.18 6.41
C HIS A 46 7.87 -6.78 6.55
N SER A 47 9.14 -6.64 6.23
CA SER A 47 9.76 -5.35 5.94
C SER A 47 9.11 -4.70 4.72
N ALA A 48 9.33 -3.38 4.56
CA ALA A 48 8.90 -2.66 3.37
C ALA A 48 9.46 -3.29 2.08
N GLN A 49 10.71 -3.76 2.14
CA GLN A 49 11.40 -4.37 1.01
C GLN A 49 10.72 -5.67 0.58
N GLU A 50 10.51 -6.59 1.52
CA GLU A 50 9.84 -7.88 1.26
C GLU A 50 8.42 -7.67 0.73
N PHE A 51 7.67 -6.72 1.31
CA PHE A 51 6.33 -6.40 0.79
C PHE A 51 6.36 -5.92 -0.67
N VAL A 52 7.30 -5.04 -1.02
CA VAL A 52 7.43 -4.53 -2.40
C VAL A 52 7.88 -5.63 -3.36
N ASP A 53 8.75 -6.53 -2.92
CA ASP A 53 9.16 -7.71 -3.71
C ASP A 53 7.96 -8.61 -4.02
N ILE A 54 7.12 -8.91 -3.02
CA ILE A 54 5.90 -9.68 -3.21
C ILE A 54 4.95 -8.95 -4.16
N LEU A 55 4.75 -7.64 -3.97
CA LEU A 55 3.86 -6.85 -4.81
C LEU A 55 4.30 -6.87 -6.28
N GLN A 56 5.58 -6.67 -6.56
CA GLN A 56 6.10 -6.67 -7.93
C GLN A 56 6.20 -8.08 -8.51
N CYS A 57 6.34 -9.12 -7.70
CA CYS A 57 6.18 -10.51 -8.16
C CYS A 57 4.75 -10.76 -8.67
N LYS A 58 3.73 -10.22 -7.98
CA LYS A 58 2.32 -10.31 -8.42
C LYS A 58 1.98 -9.36 -9.56
N PHE A 59 2.61 -8.19 -9.62
CA PHE A 59 2.36 -7.18 -10.64
C PHE A 59 3.67 -6.68 -11.30
N PRO A 60 4.33 -7.51 -12.13
CA PRO A 60 5.62 -7.17 -12.75
C PRO A 60 5.63 -5.88 -13.59
N ALA A 61 4.50 -5.51 -14.21
CA ALA A 61 4.38 -4.32 -15.03
C ALA A 61 3.87 -3.08 -14.28
N LEU A 62 3.76 -3.15 -12.94
CA LEU A 62 3.20 -2.08 -12.14
C LEU A 62 4.00 -0.78 -12.31
N ALA A 63 3.34 0.25 -12.82
CA ALA A 63 3.91 1.58 -13.03
C ALA A 63 3.28 2.64 -12.10
N LEU A 64 2.03 2.43 -11.67
CA LEU A 64 1.31 3.33 -10.76
C LEU A 64 0.60 2.55 -9.65
N LEU A 65 0.90 2.90 -8.40
CA LEU A 65 0.15 2.47 -7.22
C LEU A 65 -0.62 3.64 -6.62
N SER A 66 -1.94 3.59 -6.71
CA SER A 66 -2.84 4.44 -5.93
C SER A 66 -3.16 3.74 -4.62
N MET A 67 -2.87 4.35 -3.48
CA MET A 67 -3.03 3.67 -2.19
C MET A 67 -3.74 4.50 -1.13
N GLN A 68 -4.54 3.81 -0.32
CA GLN A 68 -5.00 4.32 0.97
C GLN A 68 -4.31 3.56 2.09
N ALA A 69 -4.06 4.22 3.22
CA ALA A 69 -3.48 3.60 4.40
C ALA A 69 -4.41 3.75 5.60
N THR A 70 -4.69 2.65 6.30
CA THR A 70 -5.31 2.63 7.62
C THR A 70 -4.24 2.35 8.65
N VAL A 71 -4.10 3.27 9.61
CA VAL A 71 -2.96 3.35 10.52
C VAL A 71 -3.46 3.30 11.96
N GLU A 72 -3.05 2.29 12.73
CA GLU A 72 -3.50 2.08 14.11
C GLU A 72 -2.39 2.28 15.13
N SER A 73 -2.74 2.64 16.38
CA SER A 73 -1.78 3.02 17.43
C SER A 73 -0.66 2.00 17.63
N SER A 74 -1.03 0.72 17.71
CA SER A 74 -0.16 -0.41 18.02
C SER A 74 0.47 -1.04 16.78
N SER A 75 0.05 -0.63 15.57
CA SER A 75 0.23 -1.45 14.39
C SER A 75 0.09 -0.59 13.12
N ASN A 76 1.23 -0.21 12.53
CA ASN A 76 1.28 0.73 11.42
C ASN A 76 2.02 0.10 10.24
N PRO A 77 1.51 0.22 9.00
CA PRO A 77 2.31 -0.07 7.82
C PRO A 77 3.59 0.77 7.85
N PRO A 78 4.75 0.24 7.42
CA PRO A 78 5.94 1.04 7.16
C PRO A 78 5.75 1.87 5.88
N LEU A 79 4.74 2.75 5.89
CA LEU A 79 4.17 3.40 4.72
C LEU A 79 5.20 4.22 3.95
N LEU A 80 6.00 5.03 4.65
CA LEU A 80 7.05 5.83 4.04
C LEU A 80 8.11 4.97 3.36
N ASP A 81 8.52 3.88 4.01
CA ASP A 81 9.56 3.00 3.50
C ASP A 81 9.05 2.18 2.30
N ILE A 82 7.79 1.73 2.33
CA ILE A 82 7.12 1.10 1.18
C ILE A 82 7.10 2.05 -0.02
N ILE A 83 6.68 3.30 0.20
CA ILE A 83 6.57 4.30 -0.87
C ILE A 83 7.95 4.63 -1.45
N ARG A 84 8.97 4.79 -0.60
CA ARG A 84 10.35 5.02 -1.04
C ARG A 84 10.86 3.85 -1.87
N THR A 85 10.72 2.63 -1.37
CA THR A 85 11.15 1.41 -2.07
C THR A 85 10.46 1.26 -3.42
N LEU A 86 9.16 1.57 -3.52
CA LEU A 86 8.44 1.57 -4.79
C LEU A 86 8.97 2.61 -5.78
N ARG A 87 9.22 3.84 -5.30
CA ARG A 87 9.77 4.93 -6.13
C ARG A 87 11.17 4.63 -6.65
N ASP A 88 12.02 4.05 -5.80
CA ASP A 88 13.38 3.63 -6.17
C ASP A 88 13.36 2.56 -7.27
N ARG A 89 12.26 1.82 -7.38
CA ARG A 89 12.01 0.82 -8.43
C ARG A 89 11.20 1.36 -9.62
N GLY A 90 11.04 2.67 -9.73
CA GLY A 90 10.36 3.33 -10.84
C GLY A 90 8.84 3.28 -10.80
N VAL A 91 8.24 2.83 -9.70
CA VAL A 91 6.77 2.82 -9.51
C VAL A 91 6.34 4.18 -8.98
N ARG A 92 5.43 4.84 -9.69
CA ARG A 92 4.78 6.06 -9.20
C ARG A 92 3.79 5.70 -8.11
N VAL A 93 3.77 6.48 -7.02
CA VAL A 93 2.86 6.23 -5.90
C VAL A 93 2.06 7.47 -5.57
N MET A 94 0.74 7.32 -5.53
CA MET A 94 -0.21 8.35 -5.14
C MET A 94 -0.95 7.91 -3.88
N VAL A 95 -0.82 8.68 -2.80
CA VAL A 95 -1.56 8.41 -1.56
C VAL A 95 -2.90 9.14 -1.63
N THR A 96 -3.98 8.37 -1.76
CA THR A 96 -5.34 8.89 -1.95
C THR A 96 -6.11 9.05 -0.65
N GLY A 97 -5.61 8.49 0.45
CA GLY A 97 -6.21 8.69 1.77
C GLY A 97 -5.41 8.07 2.92
N VAL A 98 -5.40 8.75 4.07
CA VAL A 98 -4.89 8.20 5.33
C VAL A 98 -6.01 8.21 6.37
N LYS A 99 -6.35 7.02 6.87
CA LYS A 99 -7.30 6.81 7.97
C LYS A 99 -6.53 6.43 9.23
N THR A 100 -6.90 7.02 10.36
CA THR A 100 -6.26 6.73 11.66
C THR A 100 -7.32 6.41 12.69
N THR A 101 -7.12 5.35 13.48
CA THR A 101 -8.00 5.05 14.62
C THR A 101 -7.67 5.90 15.85
N SER A 102 -6.43 6.41 15.95
CA SER A 102 -5.95 7.26 17.05
C SER A 102 -5.73 8.72 16.64
N GLY A 103 -6.82 9.50 16.64
CA GLY A 103 -6.80 10.97 16.75
C GLY A 103 -6.31 11.78 15.52
N ARG A 104 -6.87 12.99 15.35
CA ARG A 104 -6.57 13.91 14.22
C ARG A 104 -5.09 14.32 14.12
N VAL A 105 -4.38 14.40 15.24
CA VAL A 105 -2.96 14.81 15.32
C VAL A 105 -2.04 13.80 14.63
N LYS A 106 -2.27 12.50 14.84
CA LYS A 106 -1.47 11.44 14.21
C LYS A 106 -1.65 11.44 12.68
N LYS A 107 -2.87 11.63 12.19
CA LYS A 107 -3.15 11.77 10.76
C LYS A 107 -2.36 12.94 10.15
N LYS A 108 -2.38 14.11 10.80
CA LYS A 108 -1.68 15.31 10.32
C LYS A 108 -0.17 15.06 10.19
N ASN A 109 0.46 14.50 11.21
CA ASN A 109 1.91 14.24 11.20
C ASN A 109 2.33 13.27 10.07
N ILE A 110 1.51 12.24 9.80
CA ILE A 110 1.76 11.30 8.69
C ILE A 110 1.68 12.03 7.35
N LEU A 111 0.63 12.83 7.13
CA LEU A 111 0.47 13.60 5.91
C LEU A 111 1.60 14.62 5.70
N GLU A 112 2.04 15.29 6.77
CA GLU A 112 3.18 16.20 6.72
C GLU A 112 4.48 15.47 6.36
N SER A 113 4.69 14.28 6.93
CA SER A 113 5.86 13.45 6.60
C SER A 113 5.82 12.98 5.14
N LEU A 114 4.64 12.62 4.62
CA LEU A 114 4.46 12.25 3.22
C LEU A 114 4.74 13.45 2.28
N ARG A 115 4.23 14.64 2.61
CA ARG A 115 4.50 15.87 1.84
C ARG A 115 5.97 16.23 1.86
N ALA A 116 6.61 16.17 3.02
CA ALA A 116 8.05 16.45 3.17
C ALA A 116 8.91 15.48 2.35
N ALA A 117 8.44 14.24 2.13
CA ALA A 117 9.08 13.25 1.27
C ALA A 117 8.75 13.44 -0.24
N GLY A 118 8.02 14.51 -0.60
CA GLY A 118 7.63 14.80 -1.98
C GLY A 118 6.68 13.76 -2.57
N ILE A 119 5.81 13.17 -1.76
CA ILE A 119 4.84 12.15 -2.20
C ILE A 119 3.55 12.83 -2.69
N GLU A 120 3.06 12.39 -3.84
CA GLU A 120 1.79 12.86 -4.41
C GLU A 120 0.62 12.47 -3.50
N LEU A 121 -0.17 13.46 -3.07
CA LEU A 121 -1.38 13.26 -2.28
C LEU A 121 -2.61 13.57 -3.12
N GLY A 122 -3.60 12.68 -3.14
CA GLY A 122 -4.89 12.93 -3.78
C GLY A 122 -5.78 13.88 -2.98
N ASP A 123 -6.83 14.41 -3.62
CA ASP A 123 -7.74 15.43 -3.09
C ASP A 123 -8.50 15.03 -1.79
N GLY A 124 -8.41 13.78 -1.36
CA GLY A 124 -9.00 13.24 -0.12
C GLY A 124 -8.07 13.16 1.10
N CYS A 125 -6.82 13.64 1.00
CA CYS A 125 -5.79 13.53 2.05
C CYS A 125 -5.77 14.70 3.04
#